data_AF-A0A5K1EP50-F1
#
_entry.id   AF-A0A5K1EP50-F1
#
_cell.length_a   1.000
_cell.length_b   1.000
_cell.length_c   1.000
_cell.angle_alpha   90.00
_cell.angle_beta   90.00
_cell.angle_gamma   90.00
#
_symmetry.space_group_name_H-M   'P 1'
#
loop_
_entity.id
_entity.type
_entity.pdbx_description
1 polymer ?
#
loop_
_entity_poly.entity_id
_entity_poly.type
_entity_poly.pdbx_seq_one_letter_code
_entity_poly.pdbx_strand_id
1 'polypeptide(L)' 'VGFLSDNRRMNVAVTRARRHCCLVCDSETVSHDSFLKRLVEYFEEHGEYLSASEFTQD' A
#
# COMPACT_ATOMS: atom_id res chain seq x y z
N VAL A 1 12.83 0.51 -3.23
CA VAL A 1 12.98 0.95 -1.82
C VAL A 1 13.67 -0.13 -1.00
N GLY A 2 14.77 0.18 -0.28
CA GLY A 2 15.64 -0.78 0.44
C GLY A 2 14.92 -1.87 1.26
N PHE A 3 14.63 -1.64 2.55
CA PHE A 3 14.04 -2.65 3.46
C PHE A 3 12.73 -3.30 2.93
N LEU A 4 12.00 -2.62 2.05
CA LEU A 4 10.73 -3.03 1.47
C LEU A 4 10.86 -3.87 0.17
N SER A 5 12.06 -3.99 -0.41
CA SER A 5 12.29 -4.86 -1.58
C SER A 5 12.21 -6.35 -1.24
N ASP A 6 12.17 -6.69 0.05
CA ASP A 6 11.83 -8.04 0.50
C ASP A 6 10.31 -8.22 0.50
N ASN A 7 9.79 -8.71 -0.62
CA ASN A 7 8.37 -9.01 -0.82
C ASN A 7 7.78 -9.90 0.28
N ARG A 8 8.59 -10.73 0.95
CA ARG A 8 8.11 -11.58 2.05
C ARG A 8 7.60 -10.75 3.23
N ARG A 9 8.21 -9.61 3.50
CA ARG A 9 7.79 -8.73 4.60
C ARG A 9 6.42 -8.14 4.35
N MET A 10 6.14 -7.73 3.12
CA MET A 10 4.85 -7.18 2.77
C MET A 10 3.76 -8.26 2.79
N ASN A 11 4.07 -9.48 2.31
CA ASN A 11 3.15 -10.61 2.44
C ASN A 11 2.79 -10.88 3.90
N VAL A 12 3.78 -10.86 4.81
CA VAL A 12 3.52 -11.00 6.24
C VAL A 12 2.67 -9.84 6.74
N ALA A 13 2.99 -8.59 6.41
CA ALA A 13 2.23 -7.42 6.88
C ALA A 13 0.75 -7.48 6.48
N VAL A 14 0.46 -7.72 5.20
CA VAL A 14 -0.92 -7.72 4.66
C VAL A 14 -1.74 -8.88 5.20
N THR A 15 -1.15 -10.07 5.37
CA THR A 15 -1.86 -11.27 5.84
C THR A 15 -2.15 -11.29 7.35
N ARG A 16 -1.65 -10.32 8.12
CA ARG A 16 -2.00 -10.21 9.56
C ARG A 16 -3.40 -9.66 9.80
N ALA A 17 -3.90 -8.85 8.87
CA ALA A 17 -5.23 -8.29 8.98
C ALA A 17 -6.30 -9.38 8.88
N ARG A 18 -7.29 -9.36 9.79
CA ARG A 18 -8.42 -10.33 9.80
C ARG A 18 -9.77 -9.73 9.43
N ARG A 19 -9.94 -8.42 9.61
CA ARG A 19 -11.23 -7.72 9.40
C ARG A 19 -11.07 -6.47 8.54
N HIS A 20 -9.96 -5.76 8.67
CA HIS A 20 -9.65 -4.57 7.89
C HIS A 20 -8.14 -4.45 7.70
N CYS A 21 -7.71 -4.20 6.46
CA CYS A 21 -6.32 -3.97 6.09
C CYS A 21 -6.21 -2.60 5.43
N CYS A 22 -5.56 -1.65 6.10
CA CYS A 22 -5.34 -0.31 5.57
C CYS A 22 -3.87 -0.18 5.17
N LEU A 23 -3.63 0.20 3.91
CA LEU A 23 -2.30 0.48 3.37
C LEU A 23 -2.15 2.01 3.25
N VAL A 24 -1.15 2.56 3.92
CA VAL A 24 -0.77 3.98 3.80
C VAL A 24 0.61 4.04 3.19
N CYS A 25 0.74 4.66 2.03
CA CYS A 25 2.01 4.79 1.32
C CYS A 25 2.04 6.01 0.39
N ASP A 26 3.25 6.47 0.08
CA ASP A 26 3.49 7.40 -1.01
C ASP A 26 3.48 6.63 -2.34
N SER A 27 2.46 6.88 -3.18
CA SER A 27 2.21 6.12 -4.42
C SER A 27 3.35 6.27 -5.43
N GLU A 28 3.96 7.45 -5.52
CA GLU A 28 5.13 7.71 -6.38
C GLU A 28 6.31 6.82 -5.96
N THR A 29 6.66 6.82 -4.68
CA THR A 29 7.79 6.05 -4.14
C THR A 29 7.60 4.54 -4.33
N VAL A 30 6.41 4.00 -4.03
CA VAL A 30 6.17 2.56 -4.12
C VAL A 30 6.00 2.06 -5.55
N SER A 31 5.61 2.93 -6.49
CA SER A 31 5.46 2.58 -7.91
C SER A 31 6.78 2.16 -8.59
N HIS A 32 7.92 2.53 -8.02
CA HIS A 32 9.26 2.14 -8.49
C HIS A 32 9.58 0.66 -8.28
N ASP A 33 8.78 -0.06 -7.48
CA ASP A 33 8.88 -1.51 -7.27
C ASP A 33 7.63 -2.20 -7.85
N SER A 34 7.83 -3.17 -8.76
CA SER A 34 6.73 -3.81 -9.48
C SER A 34 5.84 -4.68 -8.61
N PHE A 35 6.33 -5.17 -7.46
CA PHE A 35 5.52 -5.91 -6.52
C PHE A 35 4.66 -4.95 -5.69
N LEU A 36 5.23 -3.87 -5.16
CA LEU A 36 4.48 -2.88 -4.39
C LEU A 36 3.45 -2.14 -5.25
N LYS A 37 3.79 -1.81 -6.50
CA LYS A 37 2.85 -1.23 -7.46
C LYS A 37 1.61 -2.09 -7.64
N ARG A 38 1.77 -3.39 -7.90
CA ARG A 38 0.65 -4.34 -8.04
C ARG A 38 -0.18 -4.48 -6.77
N LEU A 39 0.47 -4.36 -5.60
CA LEU A 39 -0.25 -4.38 -4.32
C LEU A 39 -1.14 -3.16 -4.17
N VAL A 40 -0.65 -1.97 -4.51
CA VAL A 40 -1.46 -0.74 -4.48
C VAL A 40 -2.62 -0.83 -5.47
N GLU A 41 -2.34 -1.24 -6.71
CA GLU A 41 -3.39 -1.44 -7.75
C GLU A 41 -4.49 -2.41 -7.27
N TYR A 42 -4.12 -3.48 -6.56
CA TYR A 42 -5.08 -4.41 -5.97
C TYR A 42 -5.96 -3.76 -4.88
N PHE A 43 -5.38 -2.91 -4.03
CA PHE A 43 -6.13 -2.19 -3.00
C PHE A 43 -7.06 -1.13 -3.61
N GLU A 44 -6.64 -0.47 -4.68
CA GLU A 44 -7.46 0.48 -5.45
C GLU A 44 -8.64 -0.21 -6.16
N GLU A 45 -8.43 -1.41 -6.72
CA GLU A 45 -9.48 -2.16 -7.42
C GLU A 45 -10.53 -2.76 -6.47
N HIS A 46 -10.12 -3.19 -5.27
CA HIS A 46 -10.97 -3.98 -4.37
C HIS A 46 -11.36 -3.28 -3.06
N GLY A 47 -10.86 -2.08 -2.81
CA GLY A 47 -11.08 -1.34 -1.56
C GLY A 47 -11.39 0.13 -1.78
N GLU A 48 -11.43 0.88 -0.68
CA GLU A 48 -11.52 2.33 -0.74
C GLU A 48 -10.13 2.93 -0.95
N TYR A 49 -10.00 3.79 -1.96
CA TYR A 49 -8.82 4.61 -2.19
C TYR A 49 -9.14 6.05 -1.78
N LEU A 50 -8.26 6.63 -0.95
CA LEU A 50 -8.36 8.00 -0.49
C LEU A 50 -7.00 8.68 -0.67
N SER A 51 -7.00 9.85 -1.29
CA SER A 51 -5.80 10.66 -1.44
C SER A 51 -5.45 11.33 -0.11
N ALA A 52 -4.17 11.37 0.24
CA ALA A 52 -3.69 12.08 1.44
C ALA A 52 -4.12 13.56 1.46
N SER A 53 -4.28 14.18 0.29
CA SER A 53 -4.76 15.57 0.14
C SER A 53 -6.17 15.80 0.67
N GLU A 54 -6.99 14.75 0.79
CA GLU A 54 -8.36 14.84 1.33
C GLU A 54 -8.36 14.95 2.86
N PHE A 55 -7.28 14.53 3.53
CA PHE A 55 -7.15 14.53 4.99
C PHE A 55 -6.45 15.78 5.53
N THR A 56 -5.74 16.51 4.68
CA THR A 56 -5.19 17.81 5.03
C THR A 56 -6.28 18.86 4.92
N GLN A 57 -7.00 19.09 6.01
CA GLN A 57 -7.67 20.38 6.25
C GLN A 57 -6.59 21.32 6.81
N ASP A 58 -6.44 22.52 6.24
CA ASP A 58 -5.51 23.54 6.74
C ASP A 58 -5.62 23.75 8.27
#